data_AF-A0A7R8WPH0-F1
#
_entry.id   AF-A0A7R8WPH0-F1
#
_cell.length_a   1.000
_cell.length_b   1.000
_cell.length_c   1.000
_cell.angle_alpha   90.00
_cell.angle_beta   90.00
_cell.angle_gamma   90.00
#
_symmetry.space_group_name_H-M   'P 1'
#
loop_
_entity.id
_entity.type
_entity.pdbx_description
1 polymer ?
#
loop_
_entity_poly.entity_id
_entity_poly.type
_entity_poly.pdbx_seq_one_letter_code
_entity_poly.pdbx_strand_id
1 'polypeptide(L)'
;IISAKARSINILSSSGDSPIESFLQTDAAINPGNSGGALVNSEGDLVGINTAISSQTGSYVGYGFAVPSNLVKKIVEDLKEYGIIQRGYLGISGLDLTDEAQVRRYNQEKNENLKTRQGVLVTELASNGGAKVAGIKEGDIITEVNVGSKRPGDEVSVKLIRDGKFKELKVTLRDRNGGTAVRNKEDLTVSERLGAGFEELSEKQKISFGIDHGIIAKNVSPPMANPIP
;
A
#
# COMPACT_ATOMS: atom_id res chain seq x y z
N ILE A 1 -19.31 -14.27 7.79
CA ILE A 1 -20.00 -13.13 7.14
C ILE A 1 -18.97 -12.02 6.90
N ILE A 2 -19.08 -11.22 5.82
CA ILE A 2 -18.19 -10.06 5.59
C ILE A 2 -18.88 -8.81 6.13
N SER A 3 -18.29 -8.17 7.15
CA SER A 3 -18.85 -6.99 7.80
C SER A 3 -18.38 -5.68 7.17
N ALA A 4 -17.23 -5.68 6.51
CA ALA A 4 -16.70 -4.52 5.78
C ALA A 4 -15.70 -4.94 4.69
N LYS A 5 -15.55 -4.11 3.66
CA LYS A 5 -14.55 -4.25 2.59
C LYS A 5 -13.59 -3.08 2.63
N ALA A 6 -12.37 -3.28 2.13
CA ALA A 6 -11.35 -2.23 1.96
C ALA A 6 -11.00 -1.46 3.25
N ARG A 7 -10.93 -2.14 4.39
CA ARG A 7 -10.48 -1.52 5.65
C ARG A 7 -8.96 -1.29 5.61
N SER A 8 -8.54 -0.04 5.76
CA SER A 8 -7.20 0.28 6.26
C SER A 8 -7.24 0.33 7.79
N ILE A 9 -6.37 -0.44 8.42
CA ILE A 9 -6.28 -0.59 9.89
C ILE A 9 -4.86 -0.42 10.40
N ASN A 10 -3.94 -0.01 9.52
CA ASN A 10 -2.55 0.29 9.82
C ASN A 10 -1.78 -0.80 10.61
N ILE A 11 -2.24 -2.06 10.54
CA ILE A 11 -1.65 -3.19 11.29
C ILE A 11 -0.29 -3.62 10.76
N LEU A 12 0.04 -3.23 9.52
CA LEU A 12 1.29 -3.55 8.84
C LEU A 12 2.24 -2.34 8.77
N SER A 13 1.99 -1.27 9.55
CA SER A 13 2.86 -0.06 9.61
C SER A 13 4.33 -0.36 9.89
N SER A 14 4.62 -1.46 10.60
CA SER A 14 5.97 -1.91 10.94
C SER A 14 6.57 -2.93 9.95
N SER A 15 5.80 -3.38 8.95
CA SER A 15 6.15 -4.53 8.09
C SER A 15 6.65 -4.15 6.68
N GLY A 16 6.96 -2.87 6.46
CA GLY A 16 7.61 -2.39 5.24
C GLY A 16 7.02 -1.08 4.70
N ASP A 17 7.66 -0.56 3.67
CA ASP A 17 7.44 0.78 3.09
C ASP A 17 6.08 0.97 2.37
N SER A 18 5.32 -0.10 2.14
CA SER A 18 3.98 -0.05 1.54
C SER A 18 3.12 -1.22 2.01
N PRO A 19 2.46 -1.12 3.17
CA PRO A 19 1.55 -2.15 3.66
C PRO A 19 0.37 -2.37 2.70
N ILE A 20 -0.16 -3.59 2.66
CA ILE A 20 -1.43 -3.88 1.96
C ILE A 20 -2.55 -3.36 2.84
N GLU A 21 -3.33 -2.38 2.35
CA GLU A 21 -4.36 -1.70 3.14
C GLU A 21 -5.77 -1.84 2.57
N SER A 22 -6.14 -3.05 2.18
CA SER A 22 -7.51 -3.34 1.73
C SER A 22 -7.94 -4.71 2.22
N PHE A 23 -8.31 -4.80 3.50
CA PHE A 23 -8.77 -6.05 4.10
C PHE A 23 -10.28 -6.22 4.00
N LEU A 24 -10.70 -7.47 3.88
CA LEU A 24 -12.05 -7.91 4.22
C LEU A 24 -12.12 -8.12 5.73
N GLN A 25 -13.09 -7.48 6.38
CA GLN A 25 -13.38 -7.72 7.78
C GLN A 25 -14.46 -8.80 7.89
N THR A 26 -14.24 -9.78 8.75
CA THR A 26 -15.18 -10.87 8.99
C THR A 26 -15.41 -11.10 10.48
N ASP A 27 -16.60 -11.59 10.80
CA ASP A 27 -16.99 -12.10 12.12
C ASP A 27 -16.62 -13.58 12.32
N ALA A 28 -16.04 -14.21 11.29
CA ALA A 28 -15.46 -15.54 11.41
C ALA A 28 -14.23 -15.46 12.33
N ALA A 29 -14.15 -16.39 13.28
CA ALA A 29 -13.01 -16.48 14.19
C ALA A 29 -11.74 -16.81 13.40
N ILE A 30 -10.79 -15.86 13.38
CA ILE A 30 -9.44 -16.04 12.85
C ILE A 30 -8.51 -16.20 14.05
N ASN A 31 -7.78 -17.31 14.10
CA ASN A 31 -6.88 -17.68 15.19
C ASN A 31 -5.53 -18.09 14.59
N PRO A 32 -4.42 -18.00 15.35
CA PRO A 32 -3.15 -18.58 14.91
C PRO A 32 -3.33 -20.03 14.44
N GLY A 33 -2.89 -20.34 13.21
CA GLY A 33 -3.08 -21.66 12.58
C GLY A 33 -4.09 -21.70 11.43
N ASN A 34 -5.03 -20.75 11.33
CA ASN A 34 -5.88 -20.59 10.13
C ASN A 34 -5.47 -19.41 9.23
N SER A 35 -4.49 -18.60 9.64
CA SER A 35 -3.77 -17.67 8.78
C SER A 35 -3.13 -18.40 7.60
N GLY A 36 -3.29 -17.87 6.39
CA GLY A 36 -2.94 -18.51 5.12
C GLY A 36 -4.07 -19.37 4.53
N GLY A 37 -5.09 -19.71 5.31
CA GLY A 37 -6.24 -20.50 4.87
C GLY A 37 -7.28 -19.70 4.08
N ALA A 38 -8.16 -20.42 3.38
CA ALA A 38 -9.25 -19.86 2.59
C ALA A 38 -10.36 -19.26 3.47
N LEU A 39 -10.87 -18.10 3.03
CA LEU A 39 -12.18 -17.57 3.43
C LEU A 39 -13.15 -17.79 2.28
N VAL A 40 -14.24 -18.52 2.52
CA VAL A 40 -15.23 -18.89 1.50
C VAL A 40 -16.62 -18.33 1.80
N ASN A 41 -17.44 -18.12 0.75
CA ASN A 41 -18.87 -17.80 0.91
C ASN A 41 -19.71 -19.08 1.14
N SER A 42 -21.02 -18.94 1.30
CA SER A 42 -21.95 -20.07 1.51
C SER A 42 -22.06 -21.03 0.31
N GLU A 43 -21.62 -20.59 -0.87
CA GLU A 43 -21.60 -21.37 -2.12
C GLU A 43 -20.27 -22.13 -2.29
N GLY A 44 -19.29 -21.88 -1.42
CA GLY A 44 -17.95 -22.48 -1.47
C GLY A 44 -16.93 -21.67 -2.27
N ASP A 45 -17.27 -20.48 -2.75
CA ASP A 45 -16.34 -19.63 -3.51
C ASP A 45 -15.31 -18.97 -2.61
N LEU A 46 -14.05 -18.94 -3.06
CA LEU A 46 -12.96 -18.25 -2.38
C LEU A 46 -13.13 -16.72 -2.46
N VAL A 47 -13.42 -16.10 -1.32
CA VAL A 47 -13.55 -14.62 -1.21
C VAL A 47 -12.31 -13.94 -0.67
N GLY A 48 -11.43 -14.66 0.04
CA GLY A 48 -10.18 -14.10 0.54
C GLY A 48 -9.25 -15.12 1.20
N ILE A 49 -8.08 -14.66 1.63
CA ILE A 49 -7.09 -15.44 2.39
C ILE A 49 -6.91 -14.80 3.76
N ASN A 50 -7.10 -15.59 4.82
CA ASN A 50 -6.97 -15.12 6.19
C ASN A 50 -5.51 -14.72 6.46
N THR A 51 -5.26 -13.56 7.05
CA THR A 51 -3.88 -13.04 7.15
C THR A 51 -3.40 -12.74 8.56
N ALA A 52 -4.23 -12.15 9.44
CA ALA A 52 -3.91 -11.93 10.85
C ALA A 52 -5.09 -11.29 11.60
N ILE A 53 -5.01 -11.30 12.93
CA ILE A 53 -5.88 -10.56 13.85
C ILE A 53 -5.20 -9.20 14.15
N SER A 54 -5.97 -8.11 14.15
CA SER A 54 -5.55 -6.90 14.87
C SER A 54 -5.96 -7.06 16.34
N SER A 55 -5.10 -7.61 17.18
CA SER A 55 -5.38 -7.75 18.62
C SER A 55 -4.16 -7.32 19.44
N GLN A 56 -4.36 -6.36 20.35
CA GLN A 56 -3.35 -5.95 21.32
C GLN A 56 -2.93 -7.08 22.28
N THR A 57 -3.74 -8.15 22.37
CA THR A 57 -3.55 -9.26 23.32
C THR A 57 -3.29 -10.61 22.64
N GLY A 58 -3.29 -10.67 21.31
CA GLY A 58 -3.16 -11.92 20.55
C GLY A 58 -4.41 -12.82 20.54
N SER A 59 -5.46 -12.46 21.28
CA SER A 59 -6.75 -13.16 21.30
C SER A 59 -7.77 -12.55 20.34
N TYR A 60 -8.64 -13.38 19.77
CA TYR A 60 -9.76 -12.94 18.94
C TYR A 60 -10.71 -12.03 19.72
N VAL A 61 -10.90 -10.80 19.23
CA VAL A 61 -11.79 -9.78 19.84
C VAL A 61 -13.06 -9.55 19.00
N GLY A 62 -13.45 -10.52 18.17
CA GLY A 62 -14.68 -10.42 17.36
C GLY A 62 -14.46 -9.95 15.92
N TYR A 63 -13.22 -9.72 15.49
CA TYR A 63 -12.91 -9.25 14.14
C TYR A 63 -11.69 -9.97 13.55
N GLY A 64 -11.91 -10.65 12.42
CA GLY A 64 -10.87 -11.25 11.59
C GLY A 64 -10.62 -10.44 10.31
N PHE A 65 -9.40 -10.53 9.77
CA PHE A 65 -9.04 -9.87 8.52
C PHE A 65 -8.53 -10.87 7.49
N ALA A 66 -9.01 -10.70 6.25
CA ALA A 66 -8.59 -11.47 5.10
C ALA A 66 -8.20 -10.56 3.92
N VAL A 67 -7.18 -10.97 3.17
CA VAL A 67 -6.80 -10.33 1.90
C VAL A 67 -7.80 -10.77 0.82
N PRO A 68 -8.43 -9.86 0.07
CA PRO A 68 -9.37 -10.19 -1.01
C PRO A 68 -8.80 -11.17 -2.04
N SER A 69 -9.60 -12.13 -2.50
CA SER A 69 -9.14 -13.18 -3.42
C SER A 69 -8.67 -12.64 -4.78
N ASN A 70 -9.26 -11.55 -5.27
CA ASN A 70 -8.82 -10.87 -6.49
C ASN A 70 -7.41 -10.27 -6.36
N LEU A 71 -7.07 -9.71 -5.21
CA LEU A 71 -5.72 -9.22 -4.92
C LEU A 71 -4.72 -10.37 -4.83
N VAL A 72 -5.10 -11.46 -4.14
CA VAL A 72 -4.26 -12.67 -4.02
C VAL A 72 -3.99 -13.27 -5.39
N LYS A 73 -5.01 -13.43 -6.24
CA LYS A 73 -4.87 -13.94 -7.59
C LYS A 73 -3.82 -13.15 -8.38
N LYS A 74 -3.93 -11.83 -8.36
CA LYS A 74 -2.99 -10.93 -9.05
C LYS A 74 -1.56 -11.06 -8.48
N ILE A 75 -1.40 -11.16 -7.16
CA ILE A 75 -0.09 -11.36 -6.53
C ILE A 75 0.53 -12.69 -7.00
N VAL A 76 -0.25 -13.78 -7.03
CA VAL A 76 0.23 -15.09 -7.49
C VAL A 76 0.62 -15.03 -8.97
N GLU A 77 -0.18 -14.38 -9.81
CA GLU A 77 0.13 -14.18 -11.23
C GLU A 77 1.44 -13.40 -11.40
N ASP A 78 1.61 -12.28 -10.70
CA ASP A 78 2.84 -11.48 -10.74
C ASP A 78 4.08 -12.28 -10.30
N LEU A 79 3.98 -13.04 -9.21
CA LEU A 79 5.09 -13.85 -8.72
C LEU A 79 5.45 -14.98 -9.69
N LYS A 80 4.46 -15.59 -10.34
CA LYS A 80 4.70 -16.64 -11.34
C LYS A 80 5.31 -16.09 -12.63
N GLU A 81 4.86 -14.93 -13.08
CA GLU A 81 5.25 -14.36 -14.38
C GLU A 81 6.56 -13.56 -14.28
N TYR A 82 6.74 -12.76 -13.23
CA TYR A 82 7.83 -11.80 -13.10
C TYR A 82 8.77 -12.06 -11.92
N GLY A 83 8.40 -13.00 -11.03
CA GLY A 83 9.17 -13.28 -9.81
C GLY A 83 9.10 -12.18 -8.73
N ILE A 84 8.33 -11.11 -8.98
CA ILE A 84 8.15 -9.95 -8.08
C ILE A 84 6.73 -9.39 -8.22
N ILE A 85 6.25 -8.69 -7.19
CA ILE A 85 4.91 -8.08 -7.17
C ILE A 85 4.93 -6.71 -7.87
N GLN A 86 4.00 -6.48 -8.81
CA GLN A 86 3.93 -5.26 -9.63
C GLN A 86 2.94 -4.24 -9.05
N ARG A 87 3.38 -3.28 -8.23
CA ARG A 87 2.45 -2.32 -7.61
C ARG A 87 2.30 -1.03 -8.42
N GLY A 88 1.10 -0.77 -8.93
CA GLY A 88 0.72 0.53 -9.48
C GLY A 88 0.28 1.49 -8.38
N TYR A 89 0.80 2.71 -8.41
CA TYR A 89 0.48 3.81 -7.52
C TYR A 89 -0.11 4.96 -8.30
N LEU A 90 -1.10 5.61 -7.69
CA LEU A 90 -1.65 6.86 -8.20
C LEU A 90 -0.65 8.02 -8.02
N GLY A 91 0.17 7.97 -6.96
CA GLY A 91 1.18 8.98 -6.63
C GLY A 91 0.58 10.19 -5.91
N ILE A 92 -0.28 9.93 -4.92
CA ILE A 92 -0.84 10.95 -4.03
C ILE A 92 -0.50 10.64 -2.57
N SER A 93 -0.40 11.68 -1.76
CA SER A 93 -0.67 11.60 -0.33
C SER A 93 -2.05 12.20 -0.09
N GLY A 94 -2.82 11.64 0.84
CA GLY A 94 -4.15 12.13 1.11
C GLY A 94 -4.61 11.91 2.53
N LEU A 95 -5.61 12.70 2.89
CA LEU A 95 -6.32 12.65 4.17
C LEU A 95 -7.65 11.91 3.95
N ASP A 96 -7.88 10.83 4.70
CA ASP A 96 -9.17 10.14 4.70
C ASP A 96 -10.21 11.03 5.42
N LEU A 97 -11.19 11.52 4.66
CA LEU A 97 -12.23 12.40 5.20
C LEU A 97 -13.30 11.64 5.98
N THR A 98 -13.28 10.30 5.99
CA THR A 98 -14.15 9.47 6.81
C THR A 98 -13.60 9.26 8.23
N ASP A 99 -12.30 9.47 8.43
CA ASP A 99 -11.66 9.39 9.74
C ASP A 99 -11.75 10.74 10.47
N GLU A 100 -12.70 10.85 11.40
CA GLU A 100 -12.93 12.06 12.19
C GLU A 100 -11.69 12.50 12.99
N ALA A 101 -10.87 11.56 13.46
CA ALA A 101 -9.67 11.89 14.23
C ALA A 101 -8.61 12.53 13.32
N GLN A 102 -8.40 11.98 12.12
CA GLN A 102 -7.48 12.57 11.14
C GLN A 102 -7.96 13.95 10.68
N VAL A 103 -9.26 14.10 10.37
CA VAL A 103 -9.84 15.38 9.96
C VAL A 103 -9.65 16.45 11.03
N ARG A 104 -9.92 16.13 12.31
CA ARG A 104 -9.71 17.07 13.42
C ARG A 104 -8.26 17.50 13.57
N ARG A 105 -7.30 16.57 13.48
CA ARG A 105 -5.86 16.89 13.56
C ARG A 105 -5.44 17.80 12.42
N TYR A 106 -5.83 17.46 11.19
CA TYR A 106 -5.53 18.28 10.02
C TYR A 106 -6.09 19.70 10.14
N ASN A 107 -7.35 19.83 10.58
CA ASN A 107 -7.98 21.14 10.81
C ASN A 107 -7.20 21.98 11.83
N GLN A 108 -6.72 21.37 12.92
CA GLN A 108 -5.90 22.05 13.93
C GLN A 108 -4.54 22.48 13.39
N GLU A 109 -3.86 21.61 12.64
CA GLU A 109 -2.52 21.88 12.10
C GLU A 109 -2.52 22.92 10.97
N LYS A 110 -3.59 22.95 10.17
CA LYS A 110 -3.70 23.80 8.97
C LYS A 110 -4.62 25.01 9.15
N ASN A 111 -5.25 25.17 10.31
CA ASN A 111 -6.30 26.17 10.57
C ASN A 111 -7.45 26.10 9.55
N GLU A 112 -7.90 24.88 9.27
CA GLU A 112 -8.97 24.58 8.30
C GLU A 112 -10.27 24.18 9.03
N ASN A 113 -11.39 24.14 8.29
CA ASN A 113 -12.69 23.70 8.82
C ASN A 113 -13.32 22.62 7.93
N LEU A 114 -12.55 21.59 7.62
CA LEU A 114 -13.03 20.43 6.86
C LEU A 114 -14.06 19.65 7.68
N LYS A 115 -15.12 19.21 7.00
CA LYS A 115 -16.11 18.29 7.55
C LYS A 115 -15.80 16.87 7.12
N THR A 116 -16.16 15.90 7.97
CA THR A 116 -16.12 14.49 7.61
C THR A 116 -17.09 14.20 6.47
N ARG A 117 -16.65 13.40 5.52
CA ARG A 117 -17.42 12.97 4.34
C ARG A 117 -16.72 11.81 3.64
N GLN A 118 -17.41 11.15 2.72
CA GLN A 118 -16.79 10.14 1.88
C GLN A 118 -15.74 10.76 0.96
N GLY A 119 -14.59 10.08 0.86
CA GLY A 119 -13.51 10.40 -0.06
C GLY A 119 -12.19 10.71 0.63
N VAL A 120 -11.16 10.90 -0.19
CA VAL A 120 -9.79 11.22 0.24
C VAL A 120 -9.42 12.60 -0.30
N LEU A 121 -9.08 13.54 0.58
CA LEU A 121 -8.55 14.84 0.20
C LEU A 121 -7.09 14.68 -0.24
N VAL A 122 -6.75 15.12 -1.44
CA VAL A 122 -5.37 15.13 -1.95
C VAL A 122 -4.60 16.25 -1.26
N THR A 123 -3.61 15.88 -0.45
CA THR A 123 -2.75 16.81 0.30
C THR A 123 -1.39 17.01 -0.36
N GLU A 124 -0.92 16.02 -1.13
CA GLU A 124 0.35 16.09 -1.85
C GLU A 124 0.30 15.21 -3.10
N LEU A 125 1.12 15.56 -4.09
CA LEU A 125 1.30 14.81 -5.33
C LEU A 125 2.78 14.45 -5.53
N ALA A 126 3.06 13.18 -5.76
CA ALA A 126 4.38 12.74 -6.18
C ALA A 126 4.75 13.44 -7.50
N SER A 127 5.96 13.99 -7.57
CA SER A 127 6.42 14.79 -8.72
C SER A 127 6.39 14.02 -10.04
N ASN A 128 6.65 12.71 -9.97
CA ASN A 128 6.63 11.73 -11.05
C ASN A 128 5.37 10.83 -11.02
N GLY A 129 4.36 11.16 -10.22
CA GLY A 129 3.15 10.34 -10.03
C GLY A 129 2.16 10.46 -11.19
N GLY A 130 1.37 9.40 -11.40
CA GLY A 130 0.34 9.37 -12.44
C GLY A 130 -0.72 10.45 -12.25
N ALA A 131 -1.14 10.68 -11.00
CA ALA A 131 -2.13 11.70 -10.62
C ALA A 131 -1.78 13.09 -11.14
N LYS A 132 -0.52 13.51 -10.91
CA LYS A 132 -0.04 14.83 -11.30
C LYS A 132 -0.06 15.01 -12.81
N VAL A 133 0.40 13.99 -13.54
CA VAL A 133 0.41 13.98 -15.02
C VAL A 133 -1.02 14.04 -15.57
N ALA A 134 -1.97 13.35 -14.94
CA ALA A 134 -3.38 13.36 -15.32
C ALA A 134 -4.13 14.65 -14.91
N GLY A 135 -3.47 15.57 -14.20
CA GLY A 135 -4.05 16.87 -13.82
C GLY A 135 -4.88 16.85 -12.53
N ILE A 136 -4.73 15.84 -11.68
CA ILE A 136 -5.17 15.89 -10.27
C ILE A 136 -4.34 16.95 -9.55
N LYS A 137 -4.96 17.67 -8.61
CA LYS A 137 -4.36 18.77 -7.86
C LYS A 137 -4.55 18.57 -6.37
N GLU A 138 -3.68 19.20 -5.58
CA GLU A 138 -3.92 19.38 -4.14
C GLU A 138 -5.26 20.11 -3.94
N GLY A 139 -6.02 19.68 -2.93
CA GLY A 139 -7.37 20.15 -2.68
C GLY A 139 -8.47 19.37 -3.39
N ASP A 140 -8.14 18.52 -4.37
CA ASP A 140 -9.11 17.59 -4.96
C ASP A 140 -9.57 16.56 -3.94
N ILE A 141 -10.83 16.12 -4.06
CA ILE A 141 -11.35 15.05 -3.21
C ILE A 141 -11.69 13.86 -4.09
N ILE A 142 -10.90 12.81 -3.97
CA ILE A 142 -11.14 11.56 -4.68
C ILE A 142 -12.29 10.83 -3.99
N THR A 143 -13.31 10.53 -4.77
CA THR A 143 -14.54 9.86 -4.30
C THR A 143 -14.59 8.40 -4.71
N GLU A 144 -13.95 8.04 -5.83
CA GLU A 144 -13.92 6.66 -6.31
C GLU A 144 -12.65 6.41 -7.13
N VAL A 145 -11.95 5.32 -6.82
CA VAL A 145 -10.83 4.80 -7.60
C VAL A 145 -10.60 3.33 -7.28
N ASN A 146 -10.17 2.54 -8.26
CA ASN A 146 -9.80 1.13 -8.07
C ASN A 146 -8.35 0.87 -8.50
N VAL A 147 -7.44 0.85 -7.52
CA VAL A 147 -5.99 0.67 -7.73
C VAL A 147 -5.50 -0.72 -7.29
N GLY A 148 -6.14 -1.35 -6.31
CA GLY A 148 -5.55 -2.44 -5.53
C GLY A 148 -5.08 -3.66 -6.34
N SER A 149 -5.72 -3.96 -7.47
CA SER A 149 -5.38 -5.09 -8.35
C SER A 149 -4.64 -4.69 -9.63
N LYS A 150 -4.15 -3.45 -9.71
CA LYS A 150 -3.56 -2.89 -10.93
C LYS A 150 -2.04 -2.86 -10.89
N ARG A 151 -1.43 -2.91 -12.08
CA ARG A 151 0.02 -2.88 -12.32
C ARG A 151 0.46 -1.46 -12.73
N PRO A 152 1.77 -1.13 -12.65
CA PRO A 152 2.29 0.03 -13.34
C PRO A 152 1.91 0.00 -14.83
N GLY A 153 1.56 1.15 -15.40
CA GLY A 153 1.10 1.27 -16.78
C GLY A 153 -0.40 1.08 -16.99
N ASP A 154 -1.12 0.45 -16.04
CA ASP A 154 -2.58 0.35 -16.13
C ASP A 154 -3.23 1.73 -16.05
N GLU A 155 -4.25 1.96 -16.88
CA GLU A 155 -5.11 3.14 -16.78
C GLU A 155 -6.29 2.87 -15.83
N VAL A 156 -6.53 3.78 -14.90
CA VAL A 156 -7.68 3.75 -14.00
C VAL A 156 -8.51 5.02 -14.12
N SER A 157 -9.82 4.88 -13.98
CA SER A 157 -10.71 6.05 -13.86
C SER A 157 -10.75 6.51 -12.40
N VAL A 158 -10.54 7.82 -12.19
CA VAL A 158 -10.58 8.48 -10.89
C VAL A 158 -11.71 9.49 -10.91
N LYS A 159 -12.73 9.27 -10.07
CA LYS A 159 -13.80 10.24 -9.85
C LYS A 159 -13.45 11.14 -8.68
N LEU A 160 -13.47 12.44 -8.90
CA LEU A 160 -13.10 13.44 -7.92
C LEU A 160 -14.05 14.63 -7.91
N ILE A 161 -14.00 15.39 -6.81
CA ILE A 161 -14.67 16.68 -6.67
C ILE A 161 -13.59 17.77 -6.62
N ARG A 162 -13.73 18.78 -7.48
CA ARG A 162 -12.92 20.00 -7.48
C ARG A 162 -13.85 21.21 -7.50
N ASP A 163 -13.68 22.12 -6.55
CA ASP A 163 -14.51 23.33 -6.42
C ASP A 163 -16.02 23.02 -6.40
N GLY A 164 -16.40 21.92 -5.75
CA GLY A 164 -17.78 21.45 -5.67
C GLY A 164 -18.32 20.76 -6.93
N LYS A 165 -17.52 20.63 -8.00
CA LYS A 165 -17.91 19.98 -9.26
C LYS A 165 -17.30 18.59 -9.38
N PHE A 166 -18.10 17.64 -9.81
CA PHE A 166 -17.64 16.30 -10.17
C PHE A 166 -16.79 16.33 -11.43
N LYS A 167 -15.71 15.56 -11.41
CA LYS A 167 -14.82 15.30 -12.55
C LYS A 167 -14.43 13.84 -12.55
N GLU A 168 -14.17 13.33 -13.73
CA GLU A 168 -13.63 11.99 -13.94
C GLU A 168 -12.36 12.14 -14.79
N LEU A 169 -11.25 11.62 -14.27
CA LEU A 169 -9.94 11.68 -14.92
C LEU A 169 -9.40 10.28 -15.11
N LYS A 170 -8.83 10.02 -16.28
CA LYS A 170 -8.07 8.80 -16.56
C LYS A 170 -6.64 8.99 -16.08
N VAL A 171 -6.15 8.07 -15.28
CA VAL A 171 -4.82 8.13 -14.68
C VAL A 171 -4.06 6.85 -15.00
N THR A 172 -2.91 6.98 -15.64
CA THR A 172 -1.95 5.89 -15.79
C THR A 172 -1.19 5.69 -14.49
N LEU A 173 -1.30 4.52 -13.89
CA LEU A 173 -0.59 4.17 -12.68
C LEU A 173 0.91 4.02 -12.95
N ARG A 174 1.71 4.34 -11.94
CA ARG A 174 3.17 4.26 -12.01
C ARG A 174 3.71 3.45 -10.83
N ASP A 175 4.90 2.89 -10.95
CA ASP A 175 5.60 2.31 -9.82
C ASP A 175 6.09 3.41 -8.85
N ARG A 176 6.74 3.01 -7.76
CA ARG A 176 7.25 3.95 -6.74
C ARG A 176 8.32 4.91 -7.27
N ASN A 177 8.98 4.56 -8.37
CA ASN A 177 10.02 5.34 -9.02
C ASN A 177 9.47 6.17 -10.20
N GLY A 178 8.16 6.12 -10.45
CA GLY A 178 7.49 6.85 -11.53
C GLY A 178 7.52 6.14 -12.89
N GLY A 179 8.00 4.89 -12.96
CA GLY A 179 7.98 4.06 -14.16
C GLY A 179 6.60 3.46 -14.43
N THR A 180 6.31 3.14 -15.69
CA THR A 180 5.07 2.43 -16.09
C THR A 180 5.35 1.00 -16.52
N ALA A 181 6.62 0.61 -16.60
CA ALA A 181 7.01 -0.72 -17.03
C ALA A 181 6.79 -1.74 -15.91
N VAL A 182 6.28 -2.90 -16.31
CA VAL A 182 6.38 -4.12 -15.51
C VAL A 182 7.84 -4.56 -15.51
N ARG A 183 8.36 -4.92 -14.34
CA ARG A 183 9.76 -5.32 -14.14
C ARG A 183 9.88 -6.80 -13.80
N ASN A 184 10.94 -7.48 -14.19
CA ASN A 184 11.23 -8.81 -13.70
C ASN A 184 12.14 -8.75 -12.47
N LYS A 185 12.24 -9.86 -11.74
CA LYS A 185 13.16 -10.02 -10.61
C LYS A 185 14.60 -9.67 -10.97
N GLU A 186 14.99 -9.92 -12.22
CA GLU A 186 16.32 -9.64 -12.76
C GLU A 186 16.59 -8.12 -12.85
N ASP A 187 15.55 -7.30 -13.03
CA ASP A 187 15.64 -5.85 -13.15
C ASP A 187 15.77 -5.14 -11.79
N LEU A 188 15.67 -5.88 -10.68
CA LEU A 188 15.86 -5.33 -9.34
C LEU A 188 17.32 -4.96 -9.10
N THR A 189 17.53 -3.76 -8.58
CA THR A 189 18.83 -3.29 -8.08
C THR A 189 19.31 -4.15 -6.90
N VAL A 190 20.62 -4.13 -6.62
CA VAL A 190 21.22 -4.81 -5.46
C VAL A 190 20.51 -4.38 -4.16
N SER A 191 20.20 -3.10 -4.03
CA SER A 191 19.52 -2.56 -2.86
C SER A 191 18.10 -3.09 -2.71
N GLU A 192 17.33 -3.19 -3.80
CA GLU A 192 15.98 -3.75 -3.78
C GLU A 192 15.97 -5.25 -3.45
N ARG A 193 16.96 -6.01 -3.95
CA ARG A 193 17.08 -7.45 -3.66
C ARG A 193 17.45 -7.74 -2.22
N LEU A 194 18.35 -6.93 -1.65
CA LEU A 194 18.87 -7.12 -0.30
C LEU A 194 18.05 -6.38 0.77
N GLY A 195 17.11 -5.51 0.36
CA GLY A 195 16.30 -4.71 1.27
C GLY A 195 17.11 -3.66 2.02
N ALA A 196 18.29 -3.27 1.53
CA ALA A 196 19.17 -2.30 2.19
C ALA A 196 19.79 -1.36 1.16
N GLY A 197 19.94 -0.09 1.52
CA GLY A 197 20.77 0.84 0.75
C GLY A 197 22.25 0.58 1.03
N PHE A 198 23.09 0.74 0.02
CA PHE A 198 24.54 0.61 0.17
C PHE A 198 25.21 1.89 -0.30
N GLU A 199 26.09 2.42 0.54
CA GLU A 199 26.93 3.57 0.21
C GLU A 199 28.38 3.23 0.53
N GLU A 200 29.31 3.82 -0.22
CA GLU A 200 30.72 3.75 0.15
C GLU A 200 30.95 4.46 1.49
N LEU A 201 31.88 3.92 2.28
CA LEU A 201 32.31 4.58 3.51
C LEU A 201 32.96 5.93 3.19
N SER A 202 32.54 6.98 3.88
CA SER A 202 33.29 8.24 3.87
C SER A 202 34.68 8.07 4.50
N GLU A 203 35.64 8.90 4.12
CA GLU A 203 37.00 8.89 4.70
C GLU A 203 37.00 8.95 6.23
N LYS A 204 36.07 9.71 6.81
CA LYS A 204 35.90 9.79 8.27
C LYS A 204 35.47 8.45 8.88
N GLN A 205 34.59 7.70 8.20
CA GLN A 205 34.15 6.39 8.67
C GLN A 205 35.23 5.33 8.51
N LYS A 206 35.98 5.35 7.39
CA LYS A 206 37.15 4.49 7.16
C LYS A 206 38.17 4.60 8.29
N ILE A 207 38.54 5.83 8.65
CA ILE A 207 39.44 6.12 9.78
C ILE A 207 38.84 5.61 11.11
N SER A 208 37.55 5.88 11.37
CA SER A 208 36.90 5.47 12.60
C SER A 208 36.76 3.96 12.77
N PHE A 209 36.61 3.23 11.66
CA PHE A 209 36.48 1.77 11.67
C PHE A 209 37.82 1.05 11.48
N GLY A 210 38.91 1.78 11.21
CA GLY A 210 40.24 1.21 11.00
C GLY A 210 40.34 0.37 9.72
N ILE A 211 39.62 0.77 8.67
CA ILE A 211 39.57 0.05 7.40
C ILE A 211 39.80 1.02 6.23
N ASP A 212 40.48 0.56 5.19
CA ASP A 212 40.85 1.38 4.04
C ASP A 212 39.76 1.41 2.94
N HIS A 213 38.87 0.42 2.97
CA HIS A 213 37.77 0.26 2.02
C HIS A 213 36.58 -0.43 2.69
N GLY A 214 35.39 -0.17 2.16
CA GLY A 214 34.17 -0.83 2.62
C GLY A 214 32.91 -0.08 2.19
N ILE A 215 31.79 -0.78 2.27
CA ILE A 215 30.44 -0.26 2.05
C ILE A 215 29.67 -0.32 3.36
N ILE A 216 28.85 0.70 3.61
CA ILE A 216 27.92 0.72 4.73
C ILE A 216 26.51 0.42 4.24
N ALA A 217 25.87 -0.54 4.90
CA ALA A 217 24.44 -0.77 4.73
C ALA A 217 23.65 0.31 5.50
N LYS A 218 22.76 1.01 4.82
CA LYS A 218 21.83 2.00 5.37
C LYS A 218 20.40 1.57 5.08
N ASN A 219 19.45 2.06 5.88
CA ASN A 219 18.02 1.83 5.66
C ASN A 219 17.68 0.35 5.47
N VAL A 220 18.26 -0.51 6.31
CA VAL A 220 18.04 -1.95 6.26
C VAL A 220 16.58 -2.22 6.63
N SER A 221 15.79 -2.54 5.61
CA SER A 221 14.47 -3.10 5.75
C SER A 221 14.59 -4.61 5.90
N PRO A 222 13.75 -5.27 6.72
CA PRO A 222 13.70 -6.73 6.71
C PRO A 222 13.45 -7.21 5.27
N PRO A 223 14.14 -8.26 4.80
CA PRO A 223 14.00 -8.73 3.43
C PRO A 223 12.52 -9.01 3.15
N MET A 224 12.06 -8.70 1.92
CA MET A 224 10.76 -9.19 1.45
C MET A 224 10.70 -10.68 1.74
N ALA A 225 9.77 -11.08 2.60
CA ALA A 225 9.62 -12.48 2.98
C ALA A 225 9.59 -13.32 1.71
N ASN A 226 10.57 -14.21 1.55
CA ASN A 226 10.51 -15.23 0.52
C ASN A 226 9.13 -15.90 0.68
N PRO A 227 8.27 -15.94 -0.36
CA PRO A 227 7.22 -16.92 -0.36
C PRO A 227 7.93 -18.27 -0.21
N ILE A 228 7.57 -18.98 0.86
CA ILE A 228 8.20 -20.20 1.37
C ILE A 228 8.41 -21.24 0.24
N PRO A 229 9.45 -22.10 0.31
CA PRO A 229 9.83 -23.13 -0.66
C PRO A 229 8.69 -24.02 -1.20
#